data_AF-A0A3D4JGI2-F1
#
_entry.id   AF-A0A3D4JGI2-F1
#
_cell.length_a   1.000
_cell.length_b   1.000
_cell.length_c   1.000
_cell.angle_alpha   90.00
_cell.angle_beta   90.00
_cell.angle_gamma   90.00
#
_symmetry.space_group_name_H-M   'P 1'
#
loop_
_entity.id
_entity.type
_entity.pdbx_description
1 polymer ?
#
loop_
_entity_poly.entity_id
_entity_poly.type
_entity_poly.pdbx_seq_one_letter_code
_entity_poly.pdbx_strand_id
1 'polypeptide(L)'
;MFELSILFPSLPSVSLTEILIVLTIASLAYFVFFNNFEKHVPMQKRITKLFIVVGVLSIIGILFSRFAFWGVIGLMTIGQFYLHGVYFPKHGINGLTAEPYNKYLELTEKMKGNK
;
A
#
# COMPACT_ATOMS: atom_id res chain seq x y z
N MET A 1 11.83 15.14 -19.58
CA MET A 1 10.79 14.24 -19.02
C MET A 1 10.04 13.65 -20.20
N PHE A 2 9.59 12.40 -20.16
CA PHE A 2 8.75 11.86 -21.23
C PHE A 2 7.39 12.59 -21.17
N GLU A 3 7.09 13.42 -22.17
CA GLU A 3 5.79 14.11 -22.26
C GLU A 3 4.70 13.16 -22.77
N LEU A 4 5.09 12.21 -23.62
CA LEU A 4 4.22 11.21 -24.25
C LEU A 4 4.66 9.81 -23.85
N SER A 5 3.70 8.89 -23.78
CA SER A 5 4.02 7.49 -23.48
C SER A 5 4.68 6.79 -24.67
N ILE A 6 5.54 5.82 -24.39
CA ILE A 6 6.35 5.15 -25.42
C ILE A 6 5.50 4.26 -26.33
N LEU A 7 4.55 3.50 -25.77
CA LEU A 7 3.72 2.56 -26.53
C LEU A 7 2.43 3.19 -27.07
N PHE A 8 1.97 4.30 -26.45
CA PHE A 8 0.81 5.07 -26.93
C PHE A 8 1.17 6.55 -27.04
N PRO A 9 1.86 6.97 -28.12
CA PRO A 9 2.37 8.34 -28.26
C PRO A 9 1.28 9.42 -28.33
N SER A 10 0.02 9.05 -28.55
CA SER A 10 -1.14 9.95 -28.47
C SER A 10 -1.60 10.25 -27.04
N LEU A 11 -1.05 9.56 -26.03
CA LEU A 11 -1.42 9.70 -24.63
C LEU A 11 -0.26 10.27 -23.81
N PRO A 12 -0.55 11.11 -22.81
CA PRO A 12 0.46 11.68 -21.93
C PRO A 12 1.11 10.61 -21.05
N SER A 13 2.42 10.72 -20.86
CA SER A 13 3.15 9.93 -19.87
C SER A 13 2.91 10.45 -18.45
N VAL A 14 3.23 9.64 -17.44
CA VAL A 14 3.23 10.07 -16.04
C VAL A 14 4.31 11.13 -15.80
N SER A 15 3.98 12.14 -14.98
CA SER A 15 4.91 13.20 -14.58
C SER A 15 5.72 12.84 -13.32
N LEU A 16 6.86 13.51 -13.13
CA LEU A 16 7.63 13.39 -11.89
C LEU A 16 6.80 13.79 -10.65
N THR A 17 5.98 14.84 -10.77
CA THR A 17 5.09 15.28 -9.70
C THR A 17 4.11 14.20 -9.28
N GLU A 18 3.47 13.51 -10.24
CA GLU A 18 2.57 12.39 -9.94
C GLU A 18 3.31 11.23 -9.25
N ILE A 19 4.52 10.89 -9.71
CA ILE A 19 5.36 9.86 -9.08
C ILE A 19 5.69 10.23 -7.63
N LEU A 20 6.10 11.48 -7.38
CA LEU A 20 6.43 11.95 -6.03
C LEU A 20 5.21 11.96 -5.11
N ILE A 21 4.03 12.39 -5.60
CA ILE A 21 2.77 12.32 -4.85
C ILE A 21 2.49 10.88 -4.42
N VAL A 22 2.58 9.93 -5.36
CA VAL A 22 2.34 8.52 -5.07
C VAL A 22 3.37 7.96 -4.09
N LEU A 23 4.65 8.30 -4.25
CA LEU A 23 5.70 7.91 -3.31
C LEU A 23 5.41 8.43 -1.90
N THR A 24 5.02 9.69 -1.74
CA THR A 24 4.69 10.28 -0.44
C THR A 24 3.48 9.59 0.20
N ILE A 25 2.38 9.42 -0.54
CA ILE A 25 1.17 8.77 -0.02
C ILE A 25 1.46 7.31 0.35
N ALA A 26 2.14 6.57 -0.52
CA ALA A 26 2.50 5.18 -0.26
C ALA A 26 3.45 5.06 0.95
N SER A 27 4.39 5.99 1.11
CA SER A 27 5.28 6.03 2.28
C SER A 27 4.51 6.24 3.58
N LEU A 28 3.58 7.21 3.60
CA LEU A 28 2.73 7.47 4.78
C LEU A 28 1.84 6.27 5.10
N ALA A 29 1.16 5.72 4.09
CA ALA A 29 0.36 4.51 4.24
C ALA A 29 1.18 3.37 4.84
N TYR A 30 2.37 3.11 4.29
CA TYR A 30 3.16 1.93 4.63
C TYR A 30 3.97 2.04 5.92
N PHE A 31 4.53 3.21 6.23
CA PHE A 31 5.39 3.40 7.41
C PHE A 31 4.67 4.02 8.61
N VAL A 32 3.50 4.64 8.42
CA VAL A 32 2.72 5.23 9.52
C VAL A 32 1.47 4.41 9.79
N PHE A 33 0.55 4.33 8.82
CA PHE A 33 -0.77 3.74 9.06
C PHE A 33 -0.75 2.21 9.16
N PHE A 34 -0.03 1.54 8.26
CA PHE A 34 0.00 0.07 8.15
C PHE A 34 1.33 -0.55 8.62
N ASN A 35 2.12 0.19 9.42
CA ASN A 35 3.45 -0.23 9.85
C ASN A 35 3.46 -1.60 10.56
N ASN A 36 2.41 -1.91 11.33
CA ASN A 36 2.35 -3.14 12.11
C ASN A 36 2.31 -4.41 11.25
N PHE A 37 1.76 -4.34 10.04
CA PHE A 37 1.69 -5.50 9.13
C PHE A 37 3.08 -6.04 8.76
N GLU A 38 4.10 -5.17 8.73
CA GLU A 38 5.46 -5.54 8.33
C GLU A 38 6.51 -5.19 9.39
N LYS A 39 6.11 -5.04 10.65
CA LYS A 39 7.03 -4.71 11.75
C LYS A 39 8.12 -5.76 11.98
N HIS A 40 7.87 -7.01 11.56
CA HIS A 40 8.82 -8.12 11.60
C HIS A 40 9.84 -8.11 10.46
N VAL A 41 9.65 -7.26 9.44
CA VAL A 41 10.53 -7.18 8.26
C VAL A 41 11.61 -6.12 8.48
N PRO A 42 12.90 -6.40 8.18
CA PRO A 42 13.97 -5.41 8.28
C PRO A 42 13.69 -4.14 7.47
N MET A 43 14.01 -2.97 8.04
CA MET A 43 13.70 -1.65 7.45
C MET A 43 14.23 -1.50 6.01
N GLN A 44 15.44 -1.98 5.73
CA GLN A 44 16.03 -1.91 4.40
C GLN A 44 15.17 -2.64 3.35
N LYS A 45 14.68 -3.85 3.65
CA LYS A 45 13.82 -4.62 2.74
C LYS A 45 12.49 -3.91 2.48
N ARG A 46 11.94 -3.24 3.50
CA ARG A 46 10.71 -2.44 3.38
C ARG A 46 10.89 -1.24 2.47
N ILE A 47 11.97 -0.48 2.65
CA ILE A 47 12.34 0.64 1.78
C ILE A 47 12.54 0.15 0.34
N THR A 48 13.29 -0.94 0.15
CA THR A 48 13.48 -1.54 -1.18
C THR A 48 12.15 -1.94 -1.83
N LYS A 49 11.24 -2.59 -1.08
CA LYS A 49 9.90 -2.95 -1.56
C LYS A 49 9.12 -1.72 -2.03
N LEU A 50 9.13 -0.63 -1.26
CA LEU A 50 8.46 0.62 -1.64
C LEU A 50 9.01 1.17 -2.97
N PHE A 51 10.33 1.27 -3.10
CA PHE A 51 10.96 1.76 -4.33
C PHE A 51 10.71 0.83 -5.53
N ILE A 52 10.68 -0.48 -5.33
CA ILE A 52 10.31 -1.44 -6.38
C ILE A 52 8.88 -1.17 -6.85
N VAL A 53 7.92 -1.04 -5.92
CA VAL A 53 6.51 -0.80 -6.27
C VAL A 53 6.35 0.53 -7.02
N VAL A 54 6.90 1.63 -6.51
CA VAL A 54 6.83 2.94 -7.18
C VAL A 54 7.57 2.95 -8.51
N GLY A 55 8.72 2.27 -8.59
CA GLY A 55 9.48 2.11 -9.84
C GLY A 55 8.69 1.36 -10.91
N VAL A 56 8.06 0.24 -10.55
CA VAL A 56 7.20 -0.54 -11.47
C VAL A 56 6.02 0.30 -11.94
N LEU A 57 5.34 1.01 -11.04
CA LEU A 57 4.25 1.92 -11.42
C LEU A 57 4.75 3.01 -12.39
N SER A 58 5.89 3.62 -12.10
CA SER A 58 6.50 4.65 -12.96
C SER A 58 6.80 4.10 -14.36
N ILE A 59 7.35 2.88 -14.45
CA ILE A 59 7.60 2.19 -15.74
C ILE A 59 6.29 1.99 -16.50
N ILE A 60 5.22 1.56 -15.83
CA ILE A 60 3.89 1.41 -16.45
C ILE A 60 3.41 2.76 -17.00
N GLY A 61 3.57 3.84 -16.24
CA GLY A 61 3.16 5.19 -16.67
C GLY A 61 3.94 5.73 -17.86
N ILE A 62 5.26 5.46 -17.91
CA ILE A 62 6.14 5.86 -19.02
C ILE A 62 5.84 5.04 -20.28
N LEU A 63 5.62 3.73 -20.14
CA LEU A 63 5.37 2.84 -21.27
C LEU A 63 3.96 2.99 -21.83
N PHE A 64 2.93 2.99 -20.97
CA PHE A 64 1.52 2.81 -21.37
C PHE A 64 0.63 4.05 -21.17
N SER A 65 1.13 5.15 -20.59
CA SER A 65 0.43 6.41 -20.25
C SER A 65 0.08 6.61 -18.77
N ARG A 66 -0.18 7.87 -18.40
CA ARG A 66 -0.68 8.24 -17.07
C ARG A 66 -2.01 7.57 -16.71
N PHE A 67 -2.84 7.20 -17.70
CA PHE A 67 -4.11 6.52 -17.42
C PHE A 67 -3.88 5.10 -16.93
N ALA A 68 -2.90 4.39 -17.51
CA ALA A 68 -2.50 3.08 -17.02
C ALA A 68 -1.90 3.17 -15.62
N PHE A 69 -1.04 4.17 -15.36
CA PHE A 69 -0.49 4.45 -14.03
C PHE A 69 -1.57 4.60 -12.96
N TRP A 70 -2.53 5.53 -13.17
CA TRP A 70 -3.61 5.78 -12.22
C TRP A 70 -4.62 4.64 -12.16
N GLY A 71 -4.87 3.94 -13.27
CA GLY A 71 -5.75 2.77 -13.30
C GLY A 71 -5.23 1.62 -12.43
N VAL A 72 -3.94 1.31 -12.52
CA VAL A 72 -3.31 0.28 -11.68
C VAL A 72 -3.33 0.68 -10.21
N ILE A 73 -3.02 1.95 -9.89
CA ILE A 73 -3.11 2.47 -8.52
C ILE A 73 -4.55 2.34 -8.00
N GLY A 74 -5.54 2.76 -8.78
CA GLY A 74 -6.95 2.66 -8.40
C GLY A 74 -7.37 1.21 -8.10
N LEU A 75 -6.95 0.26 -8.94
CA LEU A 75 -7.20 -1.17 -8.72
C LEU A 75 -6.56 -1.68 -7.43
N MET A 76 -5.29 -1.33 -7.18
CA MET A 76 -4.59 -1.69 -5.94
C MET A 76 -5.26 -1.07 -4.71
N THR A 77 -5.69 0.18 -4.79
CA THR A 77 -6.39 0.88 -3.71
C THR A 77 -7.73 0.21 -3.37
N ILE A 78 -8.50 -0.21 -4.38
CA ILE A 78 -9.74 -0.99 -4.15
C ILE A 78 -9.42 -2.30 -3.41
N GLY A 79 -8.39 -3.01 -3.85
CA GLY A 79 -7.92 -4.22 -3.16
C GLY A 79 -7.53 -3.95 -1.71
N GLN A 80 -6.81 -2.86 -1.45
CA GLN A 80 -6.43 -2.44 -0.10
C GLN A 80 -7.65 -2.14 0.78
N PHE A 81 -8.64 -1.39 0.26
CA PHE A 81 -9.87 -1.12 1.00
C PHE A 81 -10.66 -2.39 1.31
N TYR A 82 -10.76 -3.31 0.36
CA TYR A 82 -11.42 -4.59 0.60
C TYR A 82 -10.69 -5.41 1.67
N LEU A 83 -9.37 -5.52 1.56
CA LEU A 83 -8.57 -6.31 2.51
C LEU A 83 -8.63 -5.73 3.93
N HIS A 84 -8.37 -4.43 4.06
CA HIS A 84 -8.29 -3.77 5.36
C HIS A 84 -9.67 -3.46 5.96
N GLY A 85 -10.66 -3.11 5.15
CA GLY A 85 -12.00 -2.74 5.62
C GLY A 85 -12.95 -3.92 5.80
N VAL A 86 -12.77 -5.01 5.04
CA VAL A 86 -13.74 -6.11 4.99
C VAL A 86 -13.11 -7.45 5.33
N TYR A 87 -12.06 -7.85 4.62
CA TYR A 87 -11.51 -9.20 4.76
C TYR A 87 -10.83 -9.42 6.12
N PHE A 88 -9.85 -8.59 6.50
CA PHE A 88 -9.14 -8.76 7.78
C PHE A 88 -10.07 -8.70 8.99
N PRO A 89 -11.00 -7.72 9.11
CA PRO A 89 -11.92 -7.69 10.23
C PRO A 89 -12.80 -8.94 10.32
N LYS A 90 -13.28 -9.48 9.18
CA LYS A 90 -14.04 -10.73 9.14
C LYS A 90 -13.25 -11.95 9.62
N HIS A 91 -11.93 -11.89 9.56
CA HIS A 91 -11.03 -12.95 10.02
C HIS A 91 -10.43 -12.66 11.40
N GLY A 92 -11.00 -11.72 12.15
CA GLY A 92 -10.56 -11.38 13.51
C GLY A 92 -9.22 -10.67 13.55
N ILE A 93 -8.79 -10.05 12.44
CA ILE A 93 -7.57 -9.24 12.36
C ILE A 93 -7.98 -7.77 12.25
N ASN A 94 -7.42 -6.90 13.08
CA ASN A 94 -7.66 -5.47 12.95
C ASN A 94 -7.14 -4.94 11.61
N GLY A 95 -8.03 -4.34 10.83
CA GLY A 95 -7.73 -3.82 9.50
C GLY A 95 -6.66 -2.73 9.45
N LEU A 96 -6.40 -2.01 10.54
CA LEU A 96 -5.39 -0.96 10.60
C LEU A 96 -4.11 -1.45 11.29
N THR A 97 -4.25 -2.11 12.44
CA THR A 97 -3.11 -2.46 13.31
C THR A 97 -2.57 -3.87 13.10
N ALA A 98 -3.22 -4.70 12.28
CA ALA A 98 -2.89 -6.13 12.09
C ALA A 98 -3.01 -7.00 13.37
N GLU A 99 -3.56 -6.48 14.45
CA GLU A 99 -3.65 -7.20 15.72
C GLU A 99 -4.81 -8.22 15.72
N PRO A 100 -4.59 -9.46 16.18
CA PRO A 100 -5.64 -10.45 16.28
C PRO A 100 -6.58 -10.17 17.48
N TYR A 101 -7.88 -10.10 17.22
CA TYR A 101 -8.93 -9.80 18.20
C TYR A 101 -8.93 -10.78 19.38
N ASN A 102 -8.71 -12.07 19.11
CA ASN A 102 -8.69 -13.10 20.16
C ASN A 102 -7.57 -12.85 21.19
N LYS A 103 -6.40 -12.33 20.76
CA LYS A 103 -5.31 -11.98 21.69
C LYS A 103 -5.64 -10.75 22.53
N TYR A 104 -6.40 -9.81 21.99
CA TYR A 104 -6.94 -8.69 22.76
C TYR A 104 -7.92 -9.17 23.84
N LEU A 105 -8.80 -10.12 23.52
CA LEU A 105 -9.71 -10.71 24.51
C LEU A 105 -8.95 -11.50 25.59
N GLU A 106 -7.98 -12.33 25.20
CA GLU A 106 -7.12 -13.08 26.12
C GLU A 106 -6.38 -12.15 27.10
N LEU A 107 -5.80 -11.06 26.58
CA LEU A 107 -5.14 -10.06 27.41
C LEU A 107 -6.12 -9.41 28.39
N THR A 108 -7.35 -9.13 27.95
CA THR A 108 -8.39 -8.51 28.78
C THR A 108 -8.84 -9.42 29.91
N GLU A 109 -9.06 -10.72 29.65
CA GLU A 109 -9.43 -11.68 30.68
C GLU A 109 -8.29 -11.90 31.69
N LYS A 110 -7.04 -11.99 31.21
CA LYS A 110 -5.86 -12.05 32.08
C LYS A 110 -5.76 -10.84 33.01
N MET A 111 -6.06 -9.63 32.52
CA MET A 111 -6.05 -8.41 33.34
C MET A 111 -7.16 -8.38 34.40
N LYS A 112 -8.26 -9.10 34.19
CA LYS A 112 -9.33 -9.29 35.20
C LYS A 112 -8.99 -10.35 36.25
N GLY A 113 -7.85 -11.04 36.12
CA GLY A 113 -7.46 -12.15 36.99
C GLY A 113 -8.07 -13.49 36.61
N ASN A 114 -8.77 -13.57 35.48
CA ASN A 114 -9.25 -14.83 34.93
C ASN A 114 -8.09 -15.52 34.20
N LYS A 115 -7.98 -16.85 34.33
CA LYS A 115 -6.96 -17.66 33.64
C LYS A 115 -7.36 -17.96 32.21
#